data_AF-G7I481-F1
#
_entry.id   AF-G7I481-F1
#
_cell.length_a   1.000
_cell.length_b   1.000
_cell.length_c   1.000
_cell.angle_alpha   90.00
_cell.angle_beta   90.00
_cell.angle_gamma   90.00
#
_symmetry.space_group_name_H-M   'P 1'
#
loop_
_entity.id
_entity.type
_entity.pdbx_description
1 polymer ?
#
loop_
_entity_poly.entity_id
_entity_poly.type
_entity_poly.pdbx_seq_one_letter_code
_entity_poly.pdbx_strand_id
1 'polypeptide(L)'
;MKDKGVVVDFVVFQNIIYAVTLKANIGVLSLDSPNIKFLKLNSTPNEIYYYNLRLVICDEQLLVVNVRHRQIKKVFKIEGSTMNYVKLKILGDIALFYDADNFRVVLVLQDLSKSFAMKNFGYAKKILGMRITCEL
;
A
#
# COMPACT_ATOMS: atom_id res chain seq x y z
N MET A 1 -25.51 -0.66 11.88
CA MET A 1 -24.41 0.19 12.40
C MET A 1 -23.61 0.75 11.24
N LYS A 2 -23.39 2.08 11.19
CA LYS A 2 -22.67 2.80 10.11
C LYS A 2 -21.16 2.59 10.26
N ASP A 3 -20.69 1.46 9.78
CA ASP A 3 -19.28 1.04 9.84
C ASP A 3 -18.41 1.76 8.79
N LYS A 4 -18.31 3.09 8.84
CA LYS A 4 -17.66 3.91 7.79
C LYS A 4 -16.25 4.41 8.13
N GLY A 5 -15.76 4.22 9.36
CA GLY A 5 -14.63 5.01 9.87
C GLY A 5 -13.37 4.29 10.35
N VAL A 6 -13.33 2.96 10.37
CA VAL A 6 -12.14 2.27 10.92
C VAL A 6 -10.98 2.40 9.94
N VAL A 7 -9.94 3.12 10.37
CA VAL A 7 -8.64 3.21 9.68
C VAL A 7 -7.90 1.89 9.86
N VAL A 8 -7.36 1.35 8.77
CA VAL A 8 -6.61 0.07 8.78
C VAL A 8 -5.13 0.24 8.49
N ASP A 9 -4.75 1.34 7.84
CA ASP A 9 -3.36 1.74 7.66
C ASP A 9 -3.27 3.24 7.35
N PHE A 10 -2.09 3.83 7.54
CA PHE A 10 -1.79 5.20 7.15
C PHE A 10 -0.33 5.35 6.71
N VAL A 11 -0.08 6.36 5.88
CA VAL A 11 1.26 6.78 5.49
C VAL A 11 1.36 8.30 5.54
N VAL A 12 2.54 8.82 5.84
CA VAL A 12 2.82 10.25 5.84
C VAL A 12 3.67 10.56 4.61
N PHE A 13 3.25 11.55 3.83
CA PHE A 13 3.98 12.01 2.65
C PHE A 13 3.77 13.51 2.47
N GLN A 14 4.86 14.26 2.27
CA GLN A 14 4.83 15.72 2.06
C GLN A 14 3.92 16.46 3.08
N ASN A 15 4.10 16.16 4.36
CA ASN A 15 3.32 16.75 5.46
C ASN A 15 1.80 16.48 5.40
N ILE A 16 1.40 15.42 4.69
CA ILE A 16 0.03 14.96 4.58
C ILE A 16 -0.03 13.52 5.10
N ILE A 17 -0.97 13.25 6.00
CA ILE A 17 -1.34 11.90 6.41
C ILE A 17 -2.42 11.40 5.45
N TYR A 18 -2.11 10.30 4.77
CA TYR A 18 -3.09 9.52 4.01
C TYR A 18 -3.49 8.30 4.86
N ALA A 19 -4.78 8.11 5.07
CA ALA A 19 -5.32 6.99 5.84
C ALA A 19 -6.27 6.18 4.96
N VAL A 20 -6.17 4.86 4.96
CA VAL A 20 -7.13 3.99 4.28
C VAL A 20 -8.05 3.35 5.31
N THR A 21 -9.35 3.32 5.01
CA THR A 21 -10.35 2.68 5.87
C THR A 21 -10.61 1.24 5.46
N LEU A 22 -11.33 0.49 6.30
CA LEU A 22 -11.85 -0.83 5.97
C LEU A 22 -12.56 -0.83 4.61
N LYS A 23 -13.24 0.25 4.22
CA LYS A 23 -14.00 0.34 2.96
C LYS A 23 -13.19 0.88 1.78
N ALA A 24 -11.87 0.90 1.90
CA ALA A 24 -10.98 1.51 0.91
C ALA A 24 -11.30 2.98 0.61
N ASN A 25 -11.86 3.72 1.58
CA ASN A 25 -11.91 5.17 1.48
C ASN A 25 -10.56 5.73 1.89
N ILE A 26 -10.10 6.77 1.20
CA ILE A 26 -8.84 7.46 1.53
C ILE A 26 -9.17 8.77 2.26
N GLY A 27 -8.81 8.84 3.53
CA GLY A 27 -8.76 10.07 4.30
C GLY A 27 -7.44 10.81 4.07
N VAL A 28 -7.49 12.13 4.11
CA VAL A 28 -6.37 13.04 3.92
C VAL A 28 -6.43 14.09 5.02
N LEU A 29 -5.34 14.20 5.77
CA LEU A 29 -5.15 15.22 6.80
C LEU A 29 -3.84 15.95 6.50
N SER A 30 -3.91 17.26 6.28
CA SER A 30 -2.72 18.10 6.24
C SER A 30 -2.20 18.29 7.66
N LEU A 31 -0.88 18.27 7.85
CA LEU A 31 -0.26 18.61 9.13
C LEU A 31 -0.01 20.13 9.25
N ASP A 32 -0.02 20.86 8.14
CA ASP A 32 0.05 22.33 8.10
C ASP A 32 -1.27 22.99 8.51
N SER A 33 -2.39 22.28 8.36
CA SER A 33 -3.72 22.79 8.72
C SER A 33 -4.62 21.66 9.20
N PRO A 34 -5.43 21.85 10.26
CA PRO A 34 -6.21 20.77 10.89
C PRO A 34 -7.47 20.36 10.08
N ASN A 35 -7.38 20.36 8.76
CA ASN A 35 -8.49 20.02 7.87
C ASN A 35 -8.39 18.55 7.43
N ILE A 36 -9.37 17.76 7.84
CA ILE A 36 -9.54 16.36 7.45
C ILE A 36 -10.58 16.28 6.33
N LYS A 37 -10.22 15.67 5.21
CA LYS A 37 -11.13 15.39 4.10
C LYS A 37 -10.96 13.96 3.60
N PHE A 38 -12.01 13.40 3.00
CA PHE A 38 -11.87 12.18 2.22
C PHE A 38 -11.62 12.52 0.76
N LEU A 39 -10.75 11.76 0.09
CA LEU A 39 -10.66 11.79 -1.36
C LEU A 39 -11.98 11.29 -1.94
N LYS A 40 -12.59 12.08 -2.82
CA LYS A 40 -13.82 11.73 -3.52
C LYS A 40 -13.48 10.84 -4.72
N LEU A 41 -13.24 9.56 -4.44
CA LEU A 41 -12.93 8.56 -5.47
C LEU A 41 -14.22 8.13 -6.18
N ASN A 42 -14.19 7.91 -7.50
CA ASN A 42 -15.41 7.57 -8.24
C ASN A 42 -15.90 6.15 -7.95
N SER A 43 -14.99 5.27 -7.54
CA SER A 43 -15.31 3.89 -7.18
C SER A 43 -14.31 3.34 -6.16
N THR A 44 -14.73 2.27 -5.48
CA THR A 44 -13.84 1.43 -4.67
C THR A 44 -13.82 0.02 -5.27
N PRO A 45 -12.66 -0.66 -5.34
CA PRO A 45 -12.60 -1.99 -5.91
C PRO A 45 -13.41 -3.00 -5.07
N ASN A 46 -14.31 -3.76 -5.72
CA ASN A 46 -15.18 -4.74 -5.07
C ASN A 46 -14.43 -5.91 -4.40
N GLU A 47 -13.19 -6.18 -4.82
CA GLU A 47 -12.40 -7.34 -4.39
C GLU A 47 -11.31 -6.96 -3.37
N ILE A 48 -11.63 -6.06 -2.45
CA ILE A 48 -10.73 -5.65 -1.37
C ILE A 48 -11.08 -6.42 -0.09
N TYR A 49 -10.07 -7.03 0.54
CA TYR A 49 -10.22 -7.67 1.84
C TYR A 49 -9.98 -6.62 2.91
N TYR A 50 -11.07 -6.21 3.54
CA TYR A 50 -11.17 -4.97 4.30
C TYR A 50 -10.07 -4.78 5.38
N TYR A 51 -9.66 -5.83 6.10
CA TYR A 51 -8.67 -5.74 7.19
C TYR A 51 -7.19 -5.71 6.75
N ASN A 52 -6.90 -5.99 5.48
CA ASN A 52 -5.53 -6.25 5.03
C ASN A 52 -5.08 -5.27 3.95
N LEU A 53 -5.62 -4.05 3.99
CA LEU A 53 -5.12 -2.95 3.16
C LEU A 53 -3.89 -2.34 3.80
N ARG A 54 -2.91 -2.03 2.94
CA ARG A 54 -1.71 -1.30 3.31
C ARG A 54 -1.48 -0.12 2.37
N LEU A 55 -1.02 0.99 2.91
CA LEU A 55 -0.63 2.16 2.14
C LEU A 55 0.89 2.21 2.03
N VAL A 56 1.36 2.43 0.81
CA VAL A 56 2.77 2.72 0.55
C VAL A 56 2.88 3.86 -0.46
N ILE A 57 3.96 4.63 -0.37
CA ILE A 57 4.29 5.66 -1.34
C ILE A 57 5.40 5.12 -2.23
N CYS A 58 5.24 5.25 -3.54
CA CYS A 58 6.26 4.91 -4.53
C CYS A 58 6.30 6.01 -5.59
N ASP A 59 7.46 6.60 -5.85
CA ASP A 59 7.63 7.63 -6.89
C ASP A 59 6.53 8.71 -6.82
N GLU A 60 6.27 9.21 -5.62
CA GLU A 60 5.22 10.20 -5.31
C GLU A 60 3.77 9.73 -5.53
N GLN A 61 3.57 8.44 -5.81
CA GLN A 61 2.26 7.83 -6.00
C GLN A 61 1.81 7.09 -4.74
N LEU A 62 0.55 7.31 -4.35
CA LEU A 62 -0.10 6.55 -3.30
C LEU A 62 -0.58 5.20 -3.84
N LEU A 63 0.00 4.13 -3.32
CA LEU A 63 -0.39 2.76 -3.63
C LEU A 63 -1.18 2.15 -2.48
N VAL A 64 -2.24 1.43 -2.84
CA VAL A 64 -3.06 0.63 -1.94
C VAL A 64 -2.79 -0.84 -2.24
N VAL A 65 -2.22 -1.53 -1.26
CA VAL A 65 -1.80 -2.93 -1.35
C VAL A 65 -2.79 -3.78 -0.59
N ASN A 66 -3.43 -4.72 -1.28
CA ASN A 66 -4.33 -5.70 -0.68
C ASN A 66 -3.54 -6.98 -0.39
N VAL A 67 -3.40 -7.29 0.90
CA VAL A 67 -2.70 -8.49 1.39
C VAL A 67 -3.73 -9.56 1.78
N ARG A 68 -3.45 -10.84 1.52
CA ARG A 68 -4.28 -11.93 2.03
C ARG A 68 -3.43 -13.17 2.23
N HIS A 69 -3.65 -13.89 3.33
CA HIS A 69 -2.90 -15.10 3.69
C HIS A 69 -1.38 -14.87 3.62
N ARG A 70 -0.93 -13.74 4.18
CA ARG A 70 0.48 -13.33 4.22
C ARG A 70 1.13 -13.12 2.84
N GLN A 71 0.33 -12.82 1.82
CA GLN A 71 0.79 -12.57 0.45
C GLN A 71 0.14 -11.33 -0.13
N ILE A 72 0.88 -10.57 -0.93
CA ILE A 72 0.34 -9.47 -1.72
C ILE A 72 -0.53 -10.07 -2.83
N LYS A 73 -1.81 -9.68 -2.89
CA LYS A 73 -2.75 -10.17 -3.91
C LYS A 73 -2.98 -9.17 -5.03
N LYS A 74 -3.12 -7.90 -4.67
CA LYS A 74 -3.38 -6.81 -5.62
C LYS A 74 -2.72 -5.54 -5.15
N VAL A 75 -2.30 -4.75 -6.11
CA VAL A 75 -1.77 -3.40 -5.88
C VAL A 75 -2.57 -2.47 -6.76
N PHE A 76 -3.02 -1.37 -6.17
CA PHE A 76 -3.75 -0.33 -6.86
C PHE A 76 -3.01 0.99 -6.69
N LYS A 77 -2.90 1.76 -7.76
CA LYS A 77 -2.50 3.16 -7.71
C LYS A 77 -3.76 4.03 -7.58
N ILE A 78 -3.71 5.07 -6.77
CA ILE A 78 -4.70 6.15 -6.84
C ILE A 78 -4.28 7.11 -7.97
N GLU A 79 -5.06 7.15 -9.03
CA GLU A 79 -4.81 8.05 -10.16
C GLU A 79 -5.46 9.41 -9.89
N GLY A 80 -4.64 10.43 -9.61
CA GLY A 80 -5.12 11.74 -9.13
C GLY A 80 -5.95 12.51 -10.17
N SER A 81 -5.68 12.30 -11.46
CA SER A 81 -6.43 12.94 -12.56
C SER A 81 -7.87 12.45 -12.67
N THR A 82 -8.05 11.13 -12.57
CA THR A 82 -9.36 10.49 -12.73
C THR A 82 -10.05 10.17 -11.40
N MET A 83 -9.35 10.32 -10.27
CA MET A 83 -9.82 9.95 -8.93
C MET A 83 -10.30 8.49 -8.86
N ASN A 84 -9.56 7.59 -9.50
CA ASN A 84 -9.87 6.16 -9.57
C ASN A 84 -8.78 5.28 -8.96
N TYR A 85 -9.19 4.10 -8.50
CA TYR A 85 -8.29 2.99 -8.25
C TYR A 85 -7.89 2.33 -9.58
N VAL A 86 -6.60 2.39 -9.93
CA VAL A 86 -6.05 1.72 -11.11
C VAL A 86 -5.28 0.49 -10.64
N LYS A 87 -5.79 -0.72 -10.96
CA LYS A 87 -5.10 -1.97 -10.63
C LYS A 87 -3.82 -2.10 -11.45
N LEU A 88 -2.68 -2.25 -10.78
CA LEU A 88 -1.41 -2.53 -11.44
C LEU A 88 -1.36 -4.01 -11.81
N LYS A 89 -1.12 -4.31 -13.10
CA LYS A 89 -0.90 -5.68 -13.59
C LYS A 89 0.54 -6.14 -13.35
N ILE A 90 1.48 -5.22 -13.46
CA ILE A 90 2.91 -5.41 -13.24
C ILE A 90 3.43 -4.28 -12.34
N LEU A 91 4.46 -4.57 -11.54
CA LEU A 91 5.11 -3.58 -10.67
C LEU A 91 6.32 -2.91 -11.32
N GLY A 92 6.79 -3.40 -12.48
CA GLY A 92 7.99 -2.89 -13.13
C GLY A 92 9.23 -3.04 -12.25
N ASP A 93 9.96 -1.94 -12.04
CA ASP A 93 11.23 -1.89 -11.29
C ASP A 93 11.07 -1.82 -9.76
N ILE A 94 9.84 -2.06 -9.29
CA ILE A 94 9.46 -1.98 -7.89
C ILE A 94 9.29 -3.39 -7.33
N ALA A 95 9.95 -3.67 -6.21
CA ALA A 95 9.69 -4.86 -5.40
C ALA A 95 8.94 -4.48 -4.11
N LEU A 96 7.84 -5.17 -3.85
CA LEU A 96 7.07 -5.04 -2.60
C LEU A 96 7.27 -6.26 -1.72
N PHE A 97 7.54 -6.01 -0.44
CA PHE A 97 7.75 -7.03 0.58
C PHE A 97 6.68 -6.91 1.64
N TYR A 98 6.12 -8.05 2.07
CA TYR A 98 5.20 -8.09 3.19
C TYR A 98 5.85 -8.77 4.39
N ASP A 99 6.00 -8.02 5.47
CA ASP A 99 6.36 -8.55 6.77
C ASP A 99 5.08 -9.06 7.44
N ALA A 100 4.96 -10.38 7.53
CA ALA A 100 3.78 -11.03 8.07
C ALA A 100 3.67 -10.95 9.59
N ASP A 101 4.78 -10.77 10.29
CA ASP A 101 4.80 -10.73 11.74
C ASP A 101 4.43 -9.33 12.24
N ASN A 102 4.88 -8.29 11.52
CA ASN A 102 4.55 -6.90 11.84
C ASN A 102 3.37 -6.35 11.01
N PHE A 103 2.83 -7.15 10.09
CA PHE A 103 1.81 -6.76 9.14
C PHE A 103 2.14 -5.45 8.42
N ARG A 104 3.36 -5.33 7.87
CA ARG A 104 3.83 -4.13 7.15
C ARG A 104 4.15 -4.46 5.70
N VAL A 105 3.93 -3.49 4.80
CA VAL A 105 4.44 -3.58 3.42
C VAL A 105 5.56 -2.57 3.26
N VAL A 106 6.68 -3.00 2.70
CA VAL A 106 7.86 -2.16 2.44
C VAL A 106 8.19 -2.22 0.94
N LEU A 107 8.63 -1.08 0.41
CA LEU A 107 9.05 -0.92 -0.97
C LEU A 107 10.56 -0.91 -1.08
N VAL A 108 11.11 -1.62 -2.07
CA VAL A 108 12.55 -1.61 -2.38
C VAL A 108 12.73 -1.49 -3.90
N LEU A 109 13.58 -0.56 -4.33
CA LEU A 109 13.98 -0.41 -5.73
C LEU A 109 14.81 -1.63 -6.18
N GLN A 110 14.61 -2.11 -7.41
CA GLN A 110 15.21 -3.36 -7.88
C GLN A 110 16.74 -3.47 -7.70
N ASP A 111 17.49 -2.38 -7.88
CA ASP A 111 18.96 -2.41 -7.69
C ASP A 111 19.37 -2.63 -6.23
N LEU A 112 18.59 -2.10 -5.29
CA LEU A 112 18.76 -2.39 -3.86
C LEU A 112 18.20 -3.77 -3.49
N SER A 113 17.15 -4.25 -4.16
CA SER A 113 16.52 -5.55 -3.85
C SER A 113 17.49 -6.72 -3.98
N LYS A 114 18.42 -6.67 -4.93
CA LYS A 114 19.50 -7.66 -5.11
C LYS A 114 20.46 -7.68 -3.92
N SER A 115 20.73 -6.53 -3.30
CA SER A 115 21.58 -6.42 -2.10
C SER A 115 20.83 -6.79 -0.81
N PHE A 116 19.52 -6.49 -0.74
CA PHE A 116 18.66 -6.77 0.41
C PHE A 116 18.30 -8.25 0.54
N ALA A 117 18.20 -8.97 -0.58
CA ALA A 117 18.04 -10.42 -0.59
C ALA A 117 19.20 -11.17 0.13
N MET A 118 20.28 -10.48 0.49
CA MET A 118 21.46 -11.06 1.15
C MET A 118 21.70 -10.59 2.59
N LYS A 119 20.91 -9.67 3.16
CA LYS A 119 21.13 -9.20 4.55
C LYS A 119 19.98 -9.60 5.47
N ASN A 120 20.30 -10.54 6.37
CA ASN A 120 19.55 -10.82 7.59
C ASN A 120 19.30 -9.51 8.35
N PHE A 121 18.08 -8.99 8.28
CA PHE A 121 17.60 -8.05 9.27
C PHE A 121 17.42 -8.83 10.58
N GLY A 122 18.24 -8.52 11.59
CA GLY A 122 18.10 -9.11 12.92
C GLY A 122 16.66 -9.01 13.46
N TYR A 123 16.27 -9.97 14.30
CA TYR A 123 14.92 -10.23 14.85
C TYR A 123 13.73 -10.30 13.86
N ALA A 124 13.81 -9.72 12.66
CA ALA A 124 12.88 -9.92 11.55
C ALA A 124 13.19 -11.26 10.86
N LYS A 125 12.88 -12.36 11.54
CA LYS A 125 12.90 -13.68 10.92
C LYS A 125 11.85 -13.70 9.82
N LYS A 126 12.32 -13.67 8.56
CA LYS A 126 11.60 -14.00 7.32
C LYS A 126 10.86 -12.81 6.65
N ILE A 127 11.64 -11.92 6.04
CA ILE A 127 11.12 -11.14 4.90
C ILE A 127 10.86 -12.14 3.77
N LEU A 128 9.58 -12.46 3.51
CA LEU A 128 9.22 -13.28 2.35
C LEU A 128 9.30 -12.39 1.10
N GLY A 129 10.51 -12.26 0.57
CA GLY A 129 10.75 -11.60 -0.70
C GLY A 129 10.18 -12.43 -1.84
N MET A 130 9.00 -12.08 -2.31
CA MET A 130 8.43 -12.69 -3.50
C MET A 130 8.91 -11.89 -4.72
N ARG A 131 9.91 -12.43 -5.41
CA ARG A 131 10.28 -11.96 -6.76
C ARG A 131 9.14 -12.35 -7.69
N ILE A 132 8.39 -11.37 -8.20
CA ILE A 132 7.43 -11.61 -9.28
C ILE A 132 8.26 -11.73 -10.55
N THR A 133 8.58 -12.96 -10.96
CA THR A 133 9.11 -13.24 -12.30
C THR A 133 7.93 -13.37 -13.26
N CYS A 134 7.87 -12.49 -14.26
CA CYS A 134 7.03 -12.71 -15.43
C CYS A 134 7.84 -13.53 -16.43
N GLU A 135 7.36 -14.71 -16.80
CA GLU A 135 7.78 -15.37 -18.04
C GLU A 135 7.12 -14.62 -19.21
N LEU A 136 7.92 -14.33 -20.24
CA LEU A 136 7.52 -13.66 -21.49
C LEU A 136 6.62 -14.56 -22.34
#